data_AF-A0A814US46-F1
#
_entry.id   AF-A0A814US46-F1
#
_cell.length_a   1.000
_cell.length_b   1.000
_cell.length_c   1.000
_cell.angle_alpha   90.00
_cell.angle_beta   90.00
_cell.angle_gamma   90.00
#
_symmetry.space_group_name_H-M   'P 1'
#
loop_
_entity.id
_entity.type
_entity.pdbx_description
1 polymer ?
#
loop_
_entity_poly.entity_id
_entity_poly.type
_entity_poly.pdbx_seq_one_letter_code
_entity_poly.pdbx_strand_id
1 'polypeptide(L)'
;MWLSTPAVAFSDYIRHNGKSTGDEVVGIQVVDPNNHLVKGFLQASKQAEPQWWLESGSHPIEIVDKQKVRVLIRSKILGQKYQSDAVLVTFDCGKGNVIHMISHFYLQRTETRDARHQMSAEQYATDVSASDAIKNLTRNASNLNYAQVQSSATSSQFIYNQIAERLTKYNQ
;
A
#
# COMPACT_ATOMS: atom_id res chain seq x y z
N MET A 1 -3.19 -25.13 6.49
CA MET A 1 -3.05 -25.45 5.06
C MET A 1 -3.08 -24.13 4.31
N TRP A 2 -1.92 -23.49 4.15
CA TRP A 2 -1.81 -22.18 3.52
C TRP A 2 -1.46 -22.36 2.05
N LEU A 3 -2.19 -21.65 1.17
CA LEU A 3 -2.06 -21.72 -0.29
C LEU A 3 -0.67 -21.21 -0.72
N SER A 4 0.27 -22.13 -0.92
CA SER A 4 1.63 -21.85 -1.37
C SER A 4 1.75 -21.53 -2.87
N THR A 5 0.69 -21.08 -3.54
CA THR A 5 0.74 -20.94 -5.00
C THR A 5 -0.19 -19.84 -5.57
N PRO A 6 0.18 -18.56 -5.45
CA PRO A 6 -0.13 -17.59 -6.50
C PRO A 6 0.56 -17.95 -7.83
N ALA A 7 1.61 -18.80 -7.77
CA ALA A 7 2.54 -19.06 -8.86
C ALA A 7 1.99 -19.87 -10.05
N VAL A 8 0.69 -20.23 -10.09
CA VAL A 8 0.12 -20.91 -11.28
C VAL A 8 -0.79 -19.98 -12.10
N ALA A 9 -1.54 -19.07 -11.47
CA ALA A 9 -2.55 -18.29 -12.20
C ALA A 9 -1.95 -17.12 -13.01
N PHE A 10 -0.83 -16.55 -12.57
CA PHE A 10 -0.21 -15.36 -13.17
C PHE A 10 1.31 -15.48 -13.36
N SER A 11 1.82 -16.71 -13.52
CA SER A 11 3.26 -17.00 -13.62
C SER A 11 3.99 -16.26 -14.74
N ASP A 12 3.27 -15.92 -15.82
CA ASP A 12 3.82 -15.17 -16.95
C ASP A 12 4.04 -13.68 -16.63
N TYR A 13 3.46 -13.20 -15.53
CA TYR A 13 3.52 -11.80 -15.10
C TYR A 13 4.40 -11.65 -13.86
N ILE A 14 4.10 -12.42 -12.81
CA ILE A 14 4.78 -12.37 -11.52
C ILE A 14 4.98 -13.77 -10.96
N ARG A 15 6.05 -13.96 -10.18
CA ARG A 15 6.29 -15.21 -9.44
C ARG A 15 6.87 -14.92 -8.06
N HIS A 16 6.72 -15.86 -7.14
CA HIS A 16 7.45 -15.80 -5.87
C HIS A 16 8.96 -15.82 -6.15
N ASN A 17 9.73 -14.96 -5.48
CA ASN A 17 11.17 -14.84 -5.72
C ASN A 17 12.03 -15.85 -4.93
N GLY A 18 11.39 -16.77 -4.19
CA GLY A 18 12.07 -17.80 -3.40
C GLY A 18 12.47 -17.38 -1.99
N LYS A 19 12.13 -16.17 -1.54
CA LYS A 19 12.43 -15.67 -0.20
C LYS A 19 11.18 -15.40 0.63
N SER A 20 11.29 -15.51 1.94
CA SER A 20 10.22 -15.09 2.86
C SER A 20 10.67 -13.90 3.68
N THR A 21 9.76 -12.97 3.96
CA THR A 21 10.04 -11.83 4.85
C THR A 21 9.97 -12.25 6.31
N GLY A 22 10.69 -11.52 7.16
CA GLY A 22 10.44 -11.51 8.60
C GLY A 22 9.23 -10.65 8.97
N ASP A 23 8.93 -10.57 10.27
CA ASP A 23 8.02 -9.56 10.84
C ASP A 23 8.77 -8.23 10.95
N GLU A 24 8.51 -7.31 10.01
CA GLU A 24 9.19 -6.00 10.00
C GLU A 24 8.38 -4.91 9.31
N VAL A 25 8.67 -3.66 9.63
CA VAL A 25 8.09 -2.50 8.94
C VAL A 25 9.15 -1.86 8.04
N VAL A 26 8.81 -1.63 6.78
CA VAL A 26 9.67 -1.01 5.77
C VAL A 26 9.09 0.29 5.24
N GLY A 27 9.94 1.25 4.89
CA GLY A 27 9.50 2.45 4.17
C GLY A 27 9.12 2.11 2.72
N ILE A 28 8.10 2.79 2.19
CA ILE A 28 7.62 2.63 0.82
C ILE A 28 7.57 3.95 0.05
N GLN A 29 7.57 3.84 -1.27
CA GLN A 29 7.51 4.96 -2.20
C GLN A 29 6.50 4.65 -3.31
N VAL A 30 5.60 5.61 -3.57
CA VAL A 30 4.72 5.56 -4.74
C VAL A 30 5.52 5.98 -5.98
N VAL A 31 5.57 5.10 -6.98
CA VAL A 31 6.38 5.29 -8.20
C VAL A 31 5.63 6.13 -9.24
N ASP A 32 4.32 5.93 -9.36
CA ASP A 32 3.44 6.67 -10.27
C ASP A 32 2.26 7.28 -9.48
N PRO A 33 2.44 8.47 -8.87
CA PRO A 33 1.41 9.09 -8.04
C PRO A 33 0.18 9.59 -8.81
N ASN A 34 0.27 9.66 -10.15
CA ASN A 34 -0.84 10.09 -11.00
C ASN A 34 -1.71 8.90 -11.47
N ASN A 35 -1.23 7.67 -11.32
CA ASN A 35 -2.01 6.48 -11.61
C ASN A 35 -3.30 6.47 -10.78
N HIS A 36 -4.44 6.27 -11.45
CA HIS A 36 -5.75 6.33 -10.79
C HIS A 36 -5.88 5.37 -9.60
N LEU A 37 -5.19 4.23 -9.60
CA LEU A 37 -5.24 3.25 -8.52
C LEU A 37 -4.59 3.74 -7.22
N VAL A 38 -3.54 4.55 -7.33
CA VAL A 38 -2.78 5.09 -6.18
C VAL A 38 -2.88 6.62 -6.08
N LYS A 39 -3.77 7.25 -6.83
CA LYS A 39 -4.02 8.69 -6.72
C LYS A 39 -4.60 9.00 -5.34
N GLY A 40 -3.98 9.94 -4.63
CA GLY A 40 -4.37 10.25 -3.24
C GLY A 40 -3.98 9.19 -2.22
N PHE A 41 -3.42 8.06 -2.66
CA PHE A 41 -2.81 7.08 -1.79
C PHE A 41 -1.61 7.73 -1.11
N LEU A 42 -1.59 7.72 0.23
CA LEU A 42 -0.52 8.30 1.04
C LEU A 42 -0.33 9.82 0.83
N GLN A 43 -1.39 10.58 0.54
CA GLN A 43 -1.31 12.05 0.38
C GLN A 43 -0.69 12.78 1.61
N ALA A 44 -0.75 12.16 2.80
CA ALA A 44 -0.11 12.65 4.02
C ALA A 44 1.44 12.52 4.04
N SER A 45 2.06 12.00 2.98
CA SER A 45 3.45 11.51 3.01
C SER A 45 4.46 12.38 2.26
N LYS A 46 4.15 13.62 1.85
CA LYS A 46 5.21 14.50 1.29
C LYS A 46 6.37 14.70 2.28
N GLN A 47 6.13 14.46 3.58
CA GLN A 47 7.13 14.59 4.63
C GLN A 47 7.17 13.40 5.61
N ALA A 48 6.19 12.48 5.59
CA ALA A 48 6.21 11.26 6.38
C ALA A 48 6.63 10.13 5.45
N GLU A 49 7.74 9.43 5.68
CA GLU A 49 8.09 8.25 4.87
C GLU A 49 7.04 7.16 5.13
N PRO A 50 6.14 6.87 4.18
CA PRO A 50 5.03 5.97 4.47
C PRO A 50 5.55 4.55 4.71
N GLN A 51 4.93 3.86 5.66
CA GLN A 51 5.40 2.58 6.15
C GLN A 51 4.53 1.43 5.63
N TRP A 52 5.13 0.26 5.52
CA TRP A 52 4.50 -0.98 5.10
C TRP A 52 4.96 -2.10 6.00
N TRP A 53 4.00 -2.78 6.63
CA TRP A 53 4.29 -3.92 7.48
C TRP A 53 4.41 -5.19 6.63
N LEU A 54 5.43 -5.98 6.89
CA LEU A 54 5.67 -7.30 6.33
C LEU A 54 5.44 -8.30 7.46
N GLU A 55 4.51 -9.24 7.25
CA GLU A 55 4.34 -10.37 8.17
C GLU A 55 5.44 -11.41 7.92
N SER A 56 5.80 -12.17 8.96
CA SER A 56 6.65 -13.35 8.81
C SER A 56 6.02 -14.32 7.78
N GLY A 57 6.73 -14.56 6.68
CA GLY A 57 6.22 -15.38 5.59
C GLY A 57 5.47 -14.62 4.50
N SER A 58 5.55 -13.28 4.43
CA SER A 58 5.16 -12.58 3.20
C SER A 58 6.07 -13.01 2.04
N HIS A 59 5.55 -12.96 0.83
CA HIS A 59 6.16 -13.52 -0.38
C HIS A 59 6.56 -12.41 -1.34
N PRO A 60 7.79 -11.87 -1.27
CA PRO A 60 8.29 -10.93 -2.27
C PRO A 60 8.22 -11.55 -3.67
N ILE A 61 7.98 -10.69 -4.66
CA ILE A 61 7.68 -11.12 -6.02
C ILE A 61 8.78 -10.73 -7.00
N GLU A 62 9.07 -11.64 -7.92
CA GLU A 62 9.81 -11.33 -9.13
C GLU A 62 8.83 -10.94 -10.23
N ILE A 63 9.15 -9.85 -10.93
CA ILE A 63 8.41 -9.41 -12.12
C ILE A 63 9.00 -10.12 -13.34
N VAL A 64 8.20 -10.99 -13.94
CA VAL A 64 8.59 -11.82 -15.09
C VAL A 64 8.47 -11.01 -16.38
N ASP A 65 7.30 -10.42 -16.64
CA ASP A 65 7.06 -9.56 -17.80
C ASP A 65 7.07 -8.08 -17.40
N LYS A 66 8.24 -7.45 -17.53
CA LYS A 66 8.46 -6.04 -17.19
C LYS A 66 7.74 -5.06 -18.13
N GLN A 67 7.23 -5.52 -19.28
CA GLN A 67 6.48 -4.67 -20.21
C GLN A 67 4.99 -4.62 -19.84
N LYS A 68 4.45 -5.73 -19.35
CA LYS A 68 3.03 -5.82 -18.94
C LYS A 68 2.78 -5.43 -17.49
N VAL A 69 3.74 -5.69 -16.60
CA VAL A 69 3.60 -5.43 -15.18
C VAL A 69 4.07 -4.03 -14.81
N ARG A 70 3.16 -3.24 -14.25
CA ARG A 70 3.45 -1.91 -13.73
C ARG A 70 3.61 -1.96 -12.22
N VAL A 71 4.74 -1.44 -11.73
CA VAL A 71 4.98 -1.29 -10.29
C VAL A 71 4.45 0.06 -9.84
N LEU A 72 3.55 0.06 -8.87
CA LEU A 72 2.94 1.27 -8.33
C LEU A 72 3.62 1.72 -7.03
N ILE A 73 4.08 0.76 -6.21
CA ILE A 73 4.75 1.03 -4.94
C ILE A 73 6.00 0.17 -4.82
N ARG A 74 7.10 0.77 -4.35
CA ARG A 74 8.37 0.11 -4.07
C ARG A 74 8.84 0.30 -2.64
N SER A 75 9.74 -0.57 -2.17
CA SER A 75 10.53 -0.38 -0.95
C SER A 75 12.01 -0.63 -1.20
N LYS A 76 12.86 0.32 -0.79
CA LYS A 76 14.32 0.19 -0.87
C LYS A 76 14.83 -0.96 0.01
N ILE A 77 14.28 -1.11 1.22
CA ILE A 77 14.69 -2.16 2.16
C ILE A 77 14.34 -3.54 1.62
N LEU A 78 13.17 -3.69 0.99
CA LEU A 78 12.82 -4.93 0.34
C LEU A 78 13.79 -5.30 -0.79
N GLY A 79 14.15 -4.34 -1.64
CA GLY A 79 15.14 -4.56 -2.69
C GLY A 79 16.50 -5.02 -2.14
N GLN A 80 16.95 -4.41 -1.04
CA GLN A 80 18.24 -4.72 -0.42
C GLN A 80 18.26 -6.10 0.29
N LYS A 81 17.25 -6.40 1.11
CA LYS A 81 17.20 -7.63 1.91
C LYS A 81 16.68 -8.82 1.13
N TYR A 82 15.65 -8.60 0.32
CA TYR A 82 14.86 -9.65 -0.30
C TYR A 82 14.99 -9.71 -1.82
N GLN A 83 15.83 -8.88 -2.45
CA GLN A 83 16.07 -8.89 -3.91
C GLN A 83 14.80 -8.66 -4.76
N SER A 84 13.76 -8.10 -4.15
CA SER A 84 12.52 -7.71 -4.80
C SER A 84 12.08 -6.42 -4.13
N ASP A 85 11.98 -5.32 -4.86
CA ASP A 85 11.56 -4.04 -4.28
C ASP A 85 10.07 -3.74 -4.48
N ALA A 86 9.36 -4.54 -5.27
CA ALA A 86 7.95 -4.33 -5.57
C ALA A 86 7.05 -4.66 -4.36
N VAL A 87 6.20 -3.70 -3.99
CA VAL A 87 5.20 -3.85 -2.91
C VAL A 87 3.80 -4.00 -3.49
N LEU A 88 3.47 -3.18 -4.49
CA LEU A 88 2.19 -3.17 -5.18
C LEU A 88 2.43 -3.12 -6.70
N VAL A 89 1.81 -4.04 -7.42
CA VAL A 89 1.86 -4.12 -8.88
C VAL A 89 0.46 -4.24 -9.48
N THR A 90 0.33 -3.82 -10.73
CA THR A 90 -0.88 -4.02 -11.53
C THR A 90 -0.53 -4.47 -12.95
N PHE A 91 -1.38 -5.30 -13.53
CA PHE A 91 -1.28 -5.74 -14.92
C PHE A 91 -2.65 -6.20 -15.44
N ASP A 92 -2.84 -6.12 -16.74
CA ASP A 92 -4.07 -6.61 -17.39
C ASP A 92 -3.92 -8.09 -17.74
N CYS A 93 -4.98 -8.86 -17.47
CA CYS A 93 -5.06 -10.29 -17.76
C CYS A 93 -6.47 -10.61 -18.29
N GLY A 94 -6.55 -11.06 -19.55
CA GLY A 94 -7.81 -11.24 -20.25
C GLY A 94 -8.60 -9.92 -20.35
N LYS A 95 -9.84 -9.91 -19.88
CA LYS A 95 -10.70 -8.70 -19.80
C LYS A 95 -10.62 -7.99 -18.44
N GLY A 96 -9.75 -8.47 -17.55
CA GLY A 96 -9.62 -7.96 -16.19
C GLY A 96 -8.31 -7.21 -15.97
N ASN A 97 -8.30 -6.45 -14.88
CA ASN A 97 -7.09 -5.92 -14.29
C ASN A 97 -6.81 -6.68 -12.98
N VAL A 98 -5.55 -7.10 -12.81
CA VAL A 98 -5.03 -7.73 -11.60
C VAL A 98 -4.25 -6.69 -10.83
N ILE A 99 -4.48 -6.66 -9.52
CA ILE A 99 -3.69 -5.86 -8.59
C ILE A 99 -3.19 -6.80 -7.52
N HIS A 100 -1.88 -6.87 -7.40
CA HIS A 100 -1.21 -7.75 -6.46
C HIS A 100 -0.38 -6.91 -5.50
N MET A 101 -0.50 -7.23 -4.21
CA MET A 101 0.31 -6.64 -3.15
C MET A 101 0.85 -7.74 -2.25
N ILE A 102 1.99 -7.47 -1.62
CA ILE A 102 2.56 -8.35 -0.60
C ILE A 102 2.17 -7.85 0.81
N SER A 103 1.93 -8.78 1.73
CA SER A 103 1.51 -8.51 3.12
C SER A 103 0.09 -7.90 3.25
N HIS A 104 -0.18 -7.23 4.37
CA HIS A 104 -1.51 -6.74 4.79
C HIS A 104 -1.78 -5.29 4.39
N PHE A 105 -2.95 -5.09 3.80
CA PHE A 105 -3.42 -3.80 3.34
C PHE A 105 -3.92 -2.85 4.45
N TYR A 106 -4.51 -3.41 5.52
CA TYR A 106 -5.21 -2.66 6.57
C TYR A 106 -4.50 -2.71 7.93
N LEU A 107 -3.74 -3.77 8.19
CA LEU A 107 -3.03 -3.98 9.46
C LEU A 107 -1.59 -3.49 9.35
N GLN A 108 -1.36 -2.23 8.97
CA GLN A 108 -0.04 -1.67 9.21
C GLN A 108 0.12 -1.57 10.72
N ARG A 109 0.92 -2.46 11.33
CA ARG A 109 1.32 -2.25 12.72
C ARG A 109 1.87 -0.84 12.81
N THR A 110 1.22 -0.01 13.60
CA THR A 110 1.69 1.33 13.94
C THR A 110 2.83 1.20 14.93
N GLU A 111 3.87 0.45 14.56
CA GLU A 111 5.17 0.59 15.19
C GLU A 111 5.62 1.99 14.82
N THR A 112 5.35 2.89 15.74
CA THR A 112 5.53 4.30 15.57
C THR A 112 7.02 4.59 15.72
N ARG A 113 7.76 4.51 14.61
CA ARG A 113 9.23 4.61 14.56
C ARG A 113 9.72 6.03 14.31
N ASP A 114 8.86 6.91 13.81
CA ASP A 114 9.14 8.33 13.61
C ASP A 114 8.27 9.15 14.58
N ALA A 115 8.80 10.27 15.07
CA ALA A 115 8.09 11.22 15.92
C ALA A 115 6.74 11.64 15.31
N ARG A 116 6.64 11.69 13.97
CA ARG A 116 5.38 11.99 13.28
C ARG A 116 4.32 10.90 13.45
N HIS A 117 4.70 9.63 13.51
CA HIS A 117 3.75 8.52 13.70
C HIS A 117 3.17 8.47 15.12
N GLN A 118 3.85 9.07 16.10
CA GLN A 118 3.32 9.28 17.46
C GLN A 118 2.40 10.50 17.57
N MET A 119 2.28 11.34 16.54
CA MET A 119 1.44 12.54 16.60
C MET A 119 -0.04 12.16 16.73
N SER A 120 -0.87 13.15 17.08
CA SER A 120 -2.31 12.94 17.25
C SER A 120 -3.00 12.65 15.91
N ALA A 121 -4.15 11.99 16.00
CA ALA A 121 -5.09 11.87 14.89
C ALA A 121 -5.49 13.24 14.29
N GLU A 122 -5.60 14.27 15.12
CA GLU A 122 -5.88 15.65 14.68
C GLU A 122 -4.77 16.22 13.80
N GLN A 123 -3.51 15.93 14.12
CA GLN A 123 -2.38 16.38 13.30
C GLN A 123 -2.46 15.77 11.90
N TYR A 124 -2.82 14.49 11.78
CA TYR A 124 -3.05 13.87 10.47
C TYR A 124 -4.16 14.59 9.69
N ALA A 125 -5.31 14.83 10.34
CA ALA A 125 -6.43 15.54 9.71
C ALA A 125 -6.05 16.96 9.24
N THR A 126 -5.17 17.63 10.00
CA THR A 126 -4.62 18.94 9.63
C THR A 126 -3.70 18.84 8.41
N ASP A 127 -2.77 17.88 8.40
CA ASP A 127 -1.81 17.69 7.31
C ASP A 127 -2.50 17.39 5.97
N VAL A 128 -3.61 16.64 5.99
CA VAL A 128 -4.40 16.33 4.78
C VAL A 128 -5.43 17.40 4.44
N SER A 129 -5.43 18.55 5.14
CA SER A 129 -6.39 19.64 4.94
C SER A 129 -7.86 19.17 5.04
N ALA A 130 -8.16 18.28 5.99
CA ALA A 130 -9.52 17.81 6.22
C ALA A 130 -10.44 18.95 6.70
N SER A 131 -11.76 18.73 6.60
CA SER A 131 -12.76 19.68 7.09
C SER A 131 -12.68 19.82 8.62
N ASP A 132 -13.19 20.95 9.14
CA ASP A 132 -13.19 21.19 10.59
C ASP A 132 -14.02 20.16 11.36
N ALA A 133 -15.06 19.60 10.73
CA ALA A 133 -15.82 18.48 11.30
C ALA A 133 -14.92 17.25 11.55
N ILE A 134 -14.05 16.90 10.58
CA ILE A 134 -13.13 15.77 10.71
C ILE A 134 -12.00 16.08 11.71
N LYS A 135 -11.49 17.31 11.74
CA LYS A 135 -10.51 17.74 12.76
C LYS A 135 -11.09 17.65 14.17
N ASN A 136 -12.33 18.09 14.38
CA ASN A 136 -13.00 17.98 15.68
C ASN A 136 -13.25 16.52 16.07
N LEU A 137 -13.64 15.66 15.12
CA LEU A 137 -13.82 14.22 15.38
C LEU A 137 -12.51 13.56 15.80
N THR A 138 -11.42 13.83 15.08
CA THR A 138 -10.09 13.28 15.37
C THR A 138 -9.48 13.82 16.66
N ARG A 139 -9.75 15.08 17.03
CA ARG A 139 -9.39 15.65 18.33
C ARG A 139 -10.05 14.92 19.50
N ASN A 140 -11.30 14.48 19.33
CA ASN A 140 -12.06 13.76 20.35
C ASN A 140 -11.73 12.26 20.40
N ALA A 141 -10.98 11.73 19.43
CA ALA A 141 -10.57 10.33 19.36
C ALA A 141 -9.22 10.11 20.08
N SER A 142 -9.22 10.23 21.42
CA SER A 142 -8.00 10.18 22.24
C SER A 142 -7.24 8.84 22.20
N ASN A 143 -7.87 7.78 21.72
CA ASN A 143 -7.27 6.46 21.55
C ASN A 143 -6.61 6.23 20.18
N LEU A 144 -6.64 7.21 19.28
CA LEU A 144 -6.09 7.11 17.93
C LEU A 144 -4.87 8.03 17.74
N ASN A 145 -3.83 7.49 17.10
CA ASN A 145 -2.65 8.25 16.67
C ASN A 145 -2.63 8.46 15.15
N TYR A 146 -1.67 9.28 14.71
CA TYR A 146 -1.44 9.65 13.30
C TYR A 146 -1.37 8.42 12.40
N ALA A 147 -0.56 7.43 12.76
CA ALA A 147 -0.32 6.25 11.93
C ALA A 147 -1.59 5.40 11.74
N GLN A 148 -2.43 5.28 12.79
CA GLN A 148 -3.67 4.52 12.70
C GLN A 148 -4.66 5.17 11.73
N VAL A 149 -4.83 6.49 11.82
CA VAL A 149 -5.72 7.23 10.92
C VAL A 149 -5.17 7.25 9.50
N GLN A 150 -3.86 7.46 9.33
CA GLN A 150 -3.19 7.40 8.02
C GLN A 150 -3.40 6.05 7.34
N SER A 151 -3.20 4.95 8.07
CA SER A 151 -3.36 3.60 7.53
C SER A 151 -4.81 3.37 7.06
N SER A 152 -5.79 3.68 7.90
CA SER A 152 -7.21 3.51 7.58
C SER A 152 -7.68 4.41 6.44
N ALA A 153 -7.22 5.66 6.39
CA ALA A 153 -7.58 6.59 5.31
C ALA A 153 -6.99 6.12 3.98
N THR A 154 -5.73 5.68 3.99
CA THR A 154 -5.02 5.20 2.81
C THR A 154 -5.65 3.93 2.24
N SER A 155 -6.00 2.97 3.10
CA SER A 155 -6.67 1.74 2.68
C SER A 155 -8.04 2.02 2.07
N SER A 156 -8.80 2.94 2.67
CA SER A 156 -10.12 3.34 2.18
C SER A 156 -10.03 4.03 0.81
N GLN A 157 -9.10 4.99 0.66
CA GLN A 157 -8.91 5.71 -0.59
C GLN A 157 -8.58 4.76 -1.75
N PHE A 158 -7.72 3.78 -1.53
CA PHE A 158 -7.39 2.81 -2.57
C PHE A 158 -8.60 1.97 -2.99
N ILE A 159 -9.45 1.50 -2.05
CA ILE A 159 -10.69 0.80 -2.41
C ILE A 159 -11.61 1.71 -3.25
N TYR A 160 -11.78 2.97 -2.85
CA TYR A 160 -12.60 3.92 -3.62
C TYR A 160 -12.05 4.15 -5.02
N ASN A 161 -10.73 4.25 -5.17
CA ASN A 161 -10.08 4.35 -6.47
C ASN A 161 -10.39 3.14 -7.36
N GLN A 162 -10.37 1.91 -6.80
CA GLN A 162 -10.72 0.70 -7.54
C GLN A 162 -12.15 0.74 -8.08
N ILE A 163 -13.10 1.12 -7.22
CA ILE A 163 -14.51 1.19 -7.58
C ILE A 163 -14.71 2.25 -8.67
N ALA A 164 -14.12 3.43 -8.50
CA ALA A 164 -14.19 4.52 -9.46
C ALA A 164 -13.60 4.15 -10.83
N GLU A 165 -12.45 3.46 -10.84
CA GLU A 165 -11.84 2.98 -12.09
C GLU A 165 -12.77 2.00 -12.83
N ARG A 166 -13.38 1.06 -12.10
CA ARG A 166 -14.31 0.08 -12.68
C ARG A 166 -15.56 0.73 -13.26
N LEU A 167 -16.15 1.70 -12.55
CA LEU A 167 -17.28 2.45 -13.07
C LEU A 167 -16.93 3.25 -14.33
N THR A 168 -15.73 3.83 -14.37
CA THR A 168 -15.28 4.62 -15.54
C THR A 168 -15.04 3.73 -16.76
N LYS A 169 -14.39 2.57 -16.58
CA LYS A 169 -14.13 1.60 -17.67
C LYS A 169 -15.42 0.94 -18.19
N TYR A 170 -16.46 0.81 -17.37
CA TYR A 170 -17.74 0.25 -17.80
C TYR A 170 -18.56 1.23 -18.66
N ASN A 171 -18.32 2.53 -18.50
CA ASN A 171 -19.03 3.60 -19.22
C ASN A 171 -18.31 4.06 -20.51
N GLN A 172 -17.27 3.34 -20.94
CA GLN A 172 -16.54 3.55 -22.20
C GLN A 172 -16.78 2.35 -23.12
#